data_AF-A0A7X5N1Y9-F1
#
_entry.id   AF-A0A7X5N1Y9-F1
#
_cell.length_a   1.000
_cell.length_b   1.000
_cell.length_c   1.000
_cell.angle_alpha   90.00
_cell.angle_beta   90.00
_cell.angle_gamma   90.00
#
_symmetry.space_group_name_H-M   'P 1'
#
loop_
_entity.id
_entity.type
_entity.pdbx_description
1 polymer ?
#
loop_
_entity_poly.entity_id
_entity_poly.type
_entity_poly.pdbx_seq_one_letter_code
_entity_poly.pdbx_strand_id
1 'polypeptide(L)'
;VSAPLDGKLQRTGAIANLPAAGIVLLLTWLCYVGIRKSSAMNMAMVILKTGLILLVIAVGWKYVDTANWHPFIPANEGPGKYGMEGVLRGAAMVFFAYIGFEAVSVAAQESHRPQRDLPIGMILSLVICTVLYIAMAAVMTGLVPYTLLGTDEPVVTAVAAHPQLAWLRVVVEVGALIGLSSVVLVMIIGQPRIFMIIARDGLLPSIFTRIHPKYRTPHVNTVITGVGIALLAAVFPLDVLGELTSMGTLIAFAAVCAGVLILRRTHPELPRPFRMPVAWLICSAGVLSCLALLSAMTLHNWMLMGVWTLVGLVVYFGYGYRHSRLRDGR
;
A
#
# COMPACT_ATOMS: atom_id res chain seq x y z
N VAL A 1 -18.67 -0.21 8.17
CA VAL A 1 -17.76 -0.49 9.29
C VAL A 1 -17.69 0.74 10.16
N SER A 2 -18.53 0.77 11.20
CA SER A 2 -18.48 1.76 12.27
C SER A 2 -17.18 1.55 13.04
N ALA A 3 -16.21 2.43 12.86
CA ALA A 3 -15.03 2.45 13.71
C ALA A 3 -15.47 2.69 15.16
N PRO A 4 -15.17 1.80 16.12
CA PRO A 4 -15.35 2.12 17.52
C PRO A 4 -14.33 3.21 17.86
N LEU A 5 -14.82 4.36 18.34
CA LEU A 5 -14.01 5.43 18.93
C LEU A 5 -13.36 5.00 20.25
N ASP A 6 -13.72 3.82 20.75
CA ASP A 6 -13.12 3.20 21.92
C ASP A 6 -11.87 2.44 21.49
N GLY A 7 -10.69 2.92 21.89
CA GLY A 7 -9.37 2.31 21.67
C GLY A 7 -9.18 0.94 22.34
N LYS A 8 -10.11 0.02 22.15
CA LYS A 8 -10.07 -1.37 22.60
C LYS A 8 -9.86 -2.26 21.39
N LEU A 9 -8.80 -3.07 21.43
CA LEU A 9 -8.57 -4.18 20.51
C LEU A 9 -9.80 -5.10 20.53
N GLN A 10 -10.69 -4.97 19.54
CA GLN A 10 -11.78 -5.91 19.36
C GLN A 10 -11.22 -7.16 18.69
N ARG A 11 -11.29 -8.28 19.41
CA ARG A 11 -11.05 -9.61 18.83
C ARG A 11 -12.16 -9.87 17.82
N THR A 12 -11.84 -9.91 16.54
CA THR A 12 -12.66 -10.57 15.52
C THR A 12 -13.02 -11.95 16.07
N GLY A 13 -14.29 -12.36 16.00
CA GLY A 13 -14.78 -13.60 16.60
C GLY A 13 -14.17 -14.92 16.09
N ALA A 14 -13.04 -14.87 15.37
CA ALA A 14 -12.15 -15.97 15.07
C ALA A 14 -10.82 -15.76 15.82
N ILE A 15 -10.32 -16.80 16.51
CA ILE A 15 -9.13 -16.76 17.38
C ILE A 15 -7.90 -16.10 16.69
N ALA A 16 -7.84 -16.17 15.36
CA ALA A 16 -6.95 -15.41 14.48
C ALA A 16 -7.46 -15.46 13.02
N ASN A 17 -7.05 -14.54 12.14
CA ASN A 17 -7.30 -14.63 10.70
C ASN A 17 -6.39 -15.69 10.05
N LEU A 18 -6.71 -16.97 10.33
CA LEU A 18 -5.97 -18.13 9.84
C LEU A 18 -5.92 -18.23 8.30
N PRO A 19 -6.98 -17.91 7.54
CA PRO A 19 -6.91 -17.90 6.07
C PRO A 19 -5.87 -16.91 5.55
N ALA A 20 -5.83 -15.68 6.10
CA ALA A 20 -4.84 -14.69 5.70
C ALA A 20 -3.40 -15.16 6.00
N ALA A 21 -3.16 -15.71 7.20
CA ALA A 21 -1.87 -16.28 7.56
C ALA A 21 -1.47 -17.43 6.64
N GLY A 22 -2.41 -18.33 6.31
CA GLY A 22 -2.18 -19.46 5.39
C GLY A 22 -1.77 -19.01 3.99
N ILE A 23 -2.48 -18.02 3.42
CA ILE A 23 -2.14 -17.45 2.11
C ILE A 23 -0.75 -16.80 2.15
N VAL A 24 -0.44 -16.01 3.17
CA VAL A 24 0.88 -15.36 3.31
C VAL A 24 2.00 -16.40 3.40
N LEU A 25 1.83 -17.46 4.20
CA LEU A 25 2.83 -18.52 4.33
C LEU A 25 3.01 -19.30 3.02
N LEU A 26 1.92 -19.59 2.31
CA LEU A 26 1.96 -20.25 1.01
C LEU A 26 2.71 -19.40 -0.03
N LEU A 27 2.40 -18.10 -0.09
CA LEU A 27 3.09 -17.17 -0.99
C LEU A 27 4.56 -16.96 -0.59
N THR A 28 4.85 -16.96 0.71
CA THR A 28 6.23 -16.91 1.24
C THR A 28 7.02 -18.14 0.82
N TRP A 29 6.43 -19.34 0.94
CA TRP A 29 7.04 -20.59 0.49
C TRP A 29 7.30 -20.55 -1.02
N LEU A 30 6.35 -20.05 -1.80
CA LEU A 30 6.51 -19.88 -3.24
C LEU A 30 7.67 -18.90 -3.56
N CYS A 31 7.80 -17.79 -2.83
CA CYS A 31 8.93 -16.87 -2.92
C CYS A 31 10.26 -17.50 -2.50
N TYR A 32 10.26 -18.40 -1.51
CA TYR A 32 11.44 -19.10 -1.03
C TYR A 32 12.04 -20.00 -2.11
N VAL A 33 11.21 -20.82 -2.75
CA VAL A 33 11.59 -21.73 -3.85
C VAL A 33 12.10 -20.96 -5.07
N GLY A 34 11.72 -19.68 -5.18
CA GLY A 34 12.27 -18.77 -6.18
C GLY A 34 11.46 -18.80 -7.46
N ILE A 35 10.39 -18.00 -7.50
CA ILE A 35 9.70 -17.70 -8.76
C ILE A 35 10.60 -16.73 -9.55
N ARG A 36 11.15 -17.19 -10.67
CA ARG A 36 11.51 -16.27 -11.74
C ARG A 36 10.19 -15.78 -12.33
N LYS A 37 9.71 -14.62 -11.87
CA LYS A 37 8.50 -14.02 -12.43
C LYS A 37 8.76 -13.74 -13.91
N SER A 38 8.07 -14.47 -14.78
CA SER A 38 8.00 -14.12 -16.19
C SER A 38 7.23 -12.79 -16.31
N SER A 39 7.80 -11.83 -17.04
CA SER A 39 7.14 -10.55 -17.35
C SER A 39 5.73 -10.78 -17.93
N ALA A 40 5.55 -11.86 -18.71
CA ALA A 40 4.25 -12.26 -19.25
C ALA A 40 3.22 -12.61 -18.18
N MET A 41 3.61 -13.31 -17.10
CA MET A 41 2.71 -13.66 -16.02
C MET A 41 2.30 -12.42 -15.21
N ASN A 42 3.23 -11.48 -15.01
CA ASN A 42 2.90 -10.20 -14.39
C ASN A 42 1.92 -9.39 -15.25
N MET A 43 2.15 -9.33 -16.57
CA MET A 43 1.24 -8.67 -17.51
C MET A 43 -0.16 -9.29 -17.46
N ALA A 44 -0.27 -10.62 -17.48
CA ALA A 44 -1.54 -11.32 -17.39
C ALA A 44 -2.30 -10.98 -16.10
N MET A 45 -1.61 -10.95 -14.95
CA MET A 45 -2.21 -10.55 -13.67
C MET A 45 -2.70 -9.09 -13.68
N VAL A 46 -1.95 -8.19 -14.31
CA VAL A 46 -2.35 -6.77 -14.45
C VAL A 46 -3.56 -6.64 -15.36
N ILE A 47 -3.59 -7.32 -16.51
CA ILE A 47 -4.74 -7.31 -17.42
C ILE A 47 -5.98 -7.86 -16.71
N LEU A 48 -5.85 -8.95 -15.94
CA LEU A 48 -6.96 -9.54 -15.20
C LEU A 48 -7.55 -8.55 -14.17
N LYS A 49 -6.72 -7.98 -13.30
CA LYS A 49 -7.22 -7.07 -12.24
C LYS A 49 -7.77 -5.77 -12.80
N THR A 50 -7.13 -5.18 -13.82
CA THR A 50 -7.59 -3.94 -14.45
C THR A 50 -8.85 -4.19 -15.28
N GLY A 51 -8.90 -5.31 -16.00
CA GLY A 51 -10.07 -5.73 -16.76
C GLY A 51 -11.29 -5.97 -15.87
N LEU A 52 -11.08 -6.55 -14.68
CA LEU A 52 -12.14 -6.73 -13.69
C LEU A 52 -12.72 -5.39 -13.23
N ILE A 53 -11.87 -4.42 -12.90
CA ILE A 53 -12.31 -3.09 -12.47
C ILE A 53 -13.11 -2.41 -13.60
N LEU A 54 -12.58 -2.43 -14.82
CA LEU A 54 -13.27 -1.88 -16.00
C LEU A 54 -14.62 -2.55 -16.25
N LEU A 55 -14.70 -3.87 -16.09
CA LEU A 55 -15.94 -4.62 -16.24
C LEU A 55 -16.98 -4.17 -15.21
N VAL A 56 -16.60 -4.05 -13.93
CA VAL A 56 -17.52 -3.59 -12.88
C VAL A 56 -17.97 -2.17 -13.14
N ILE A 57 -17.07 -1.27 -13.56
CA ILE A 57 -17.44 0.11 -13.90
C ILE A 57 -18.43 0.13 -15.08
N ALA A 58 -18.12 -0.56 -16.18
CA ALA A 58 -18.93 -0.53 -17.39
C ALA A 58 -20.33 -1.15 -17.20
N VAL A 59 -20.42 -2.23 -16.45
CA VAL A 59 -21.69 -2.91 -16.17
C VAL A 59 -22.47 -2.14 -15.09
N GLY A 60 -21.79 -1.76 -13.99
CA GLY A 60 -22.39 -1.08 -12.85
C GLY A 60 -22.92 0.32 -13.19
N TRP A 61 -22.29 1.03 -14.13
CA TRP A 61 -22.73 2.37 -14.56
C TRP A 61 -24.20 2.41 -15.00
N LYS A 62 -24.71 1.33 -15.59
CA LYS A 62 -26.12 1.25 -16.05
C LYS A 62 -27.14 1.17 -14.93
N TYR A 63 -26.71 0.84 -13.72
CA TYR A 63 -27.56 0.63 -12.54
C TYR A 63 -27.29 1.68 -11.46
N VAL A 64 -26.56 2.75 -11.78
CA VAL A 64 -26.30 3.85 -10.85
C VAL A 64 -27.58 4.65 -10.64
N ASP A 65 -28.00 4.73 -9.39
CA ASP A 65 -29.06 5.63 -8.94
C ASP A 65 -28.42 6.88 -8.29
N THR A 66 -28.64 8.04 -8.91
CA THR A 66 -28.10 9.32 -8.43
C THR A 66 -28.72 9.77 -7.11
N ALA A 67 -29.87 9.20 -6.71
CA ALA A 67 -30.46 9.45 -5.40
C ALA A 67 -29.54 9.01 -4.26
N ASN A 68 -28.71 7.98 -4.48
CA ASN A 68 -27.75 7.50 -3.48
C ASN A 68 -26.61 8.49 -3.20
N TRP A 69 -26.41 9.49 -4.08
CA TRP A 69 -25.44 10.56 -3.88
C TRP A 69 -25.99 11.76 -3.11
N HIS A 70 -27.23 11.71 -2.64
CA HIS A 70 -27.82 12.76 -1.83
C HIS A 70 -28.11 12.28 -0.40
N PRO A 71 -27.51 12.90 0.64
CA PRO A 71 -26.50 13.97 0.58
C PRO A 71 -25.10 13.48 0.18
N PHE A 72 -24.40 14.24 -0.68
CA PHE A 72 -23.08 13.85 -1.20
C PHE A 72 -22.02 13.82 -0.09
N ILE A 73 -22.11 14.80 0.81
CA ILE A 73 -21.37 14.81 2.07
C ILE A 73 -22.43 14.71 3.17
N PRO A 74 -22.55 13.54 3.84
CA PRO A 74 -23.44 13.40 4.97
C PRO A 74 -23.10 14.37 6.10
N ALA A 75 -24.09 14.71 6.92
CA ALA A 75 -23.91 15.61 8.06
C ALA A 75 -22.86 15.05 9.03
N ASN A 76 -22.15 15.95 9.71
CA ASN A 76 -21.14 15.55 10.71
C ASN A 76 -21.85 14.84 11.88
N GLU A 77 -21.48 13.58 12.11
CA GLU A 77 -22.04 12.73 13.18
C GLU A 77 -21.06 12.54 14.35
N GLY A 78 -19.91 13.22 14.32
CA GLY A 78 -18.88 13.16 15.36
C GLY A 78 -17.46 13.20 14.81
N PRO A 79 -16.45 13.16 15.70
CA PRO A 79 -15.04 13.29 15.33
C PRO A 79 -14.63 12.24 14.30
N GLY A 80 -14.15 12.71 13.14
CA GLY A 80 -13.73 11.87 12.02
C GLY A 80 -14.85 11.07 11.34
N LYS A 81 -16.13 11.38 11.56
CA LYS A 81 -17.26 10.70 10.91
C LYS A 81 -18.16 11.70 10.17
N TYR A 82 -18.04 11.67 8.84
CA TYR A 82 -18.72 12.55 7.88
C TYR A 82 -18.45 14.05 8.11
N GLY A 83 -19.12 14.94 7.35
CA GLY A 83 -18.62 16.28 7.11
C GLY A 83 -17.24 16.29 6.43
N MET A 84 -16.61 17.46 6.29
CA MET A 84 -15.28 17.59 5.67
C MET A 84 -14.18 16.87 6.45
N GLU A 85 -14.33 16.75 7.76
CA GLU A 85 -13.41 15.99 8.62
C GLU A 85 -13.43 14.50 8.28
N GLY A 86 -14.62 13.92 8.06
CA GLY A 86 -14.76 12.55 7.59
C GLY A 86 -14.18 12.33 6.19
N VAL A 87 -14.28 13.32 5.29
CA VAL A 87 -13.63 13.27 3.97
C VAL A 87 -12.11 13.20 4.11
N LEU A 88 -11.53 14.04 4.97
CA LEU A 88 -10.08 14.04 5.20
C LEU A 88 -9.60 12.73 5.82
N ARG A 89 -10.32 12.19 6.81
CA ARG A 89 -10.02 10.88 7.41
C ARG A 89 -10.15 9.75 6.39
N GLY A 90 -11.22 9.75 5.59
CA GLY A 90 -11.43 8.80 4.51
C GLY A 90 -10.30 8.87 3.48
N ALA A 91 -9.88 10.08 3.08
CA ALA A 91 -8.74 10.28 2.17
C ALA A 91 -7.45 9.67 2.73
N ALA A 92 -7.21 9.81 4.03
CA ALA A 92 -6.05 9.25 4.70
C ALA A 92 -6.08 7.71 4.79
N MET A 93 -7.28 7.11 4.94
CA MET A 93 -7.47 5.65 4.92
C MET A 93 -7.31 5.08 3.49
N VAL A 94 -7.96 5.67 2.49
CA VAL A 94 -7.88 5.19 1.10
C VAL A 94 -6.54 5.49 0.44
N PHE A 95 -5.70 6.32 1.05
CA PHE A 95 -4.30 6.52 0.62
C PHE A 95 -3.56 5.19 0.50
N PHE A 96 -3.87 4.20 1.37
CA PHE A 96 -3.35 2.84 1.28
C PHE A 96 -3.49 2.24 -0.12
N ALA A 97 -4.60 2.49 -0.81
CA ALA A 97 -4.86 1.95 -2.15
C ALA A 97 -3.90 2.50 -3.22
N TYR A 98 -3.30 3.67 -2.98
CA TYR A 98 -2.33 4.28 -3.89
C TYR A 98 -0.90 3.77 -3.71
N ILE A 99 -0.63 2.97 -2.68
CA ILE A 99 0.70 2.44 -2.40
C ILE A 99 1.06 1.39 -3.46
N GLY A 100 2.27 1.49 -4.02
CA GLY A 100 2.82 0.50 -4.95
C GLY A 100 3.39 1.08 -6.24
N PHE A 101 3.12 2.34 -6.59
CA PHE A 101 3.76 2.96 -7.76
C PHE A 101 5.28 3.07 -7.59
N GLU A 102 5.76 3.18 -6.35
CA GLU A 102 7.18 3.18 -6.00
C GLU A 102 7.86 1.84 -6.28
N ALA A 103 7.12 0.73 -6.36
CA ALA A 103 7.67 -0.59 -6.68
C ALA A 103 8.29 -0.65 -8.08
N VAL A 104 7.89 0.25 -8.99
CA VAL A 104 8.48 0.38 -10.33
C VAL A 104 9.99 0.67 -10.25
N SER A 105 10.42 1.40 -9.21
CA SER A 105 11.85 1.71 -8.99
C SER A 105 12.70 0.47 -8.70
N VAL A 106 12.10 -0.61 -8.18
CA VAL A 106 12.81 -1.88 -7.93
C VAL A 106 13.22 -2.56 -9.24
N ALA A 107 12.46 -2.34 -10.31
CA ALA A 107 12.77 -2.83 -11.65
C ALA A 107 13.66 -1.86 -12.46
N ALA A 108 14.24 -0.84 -11.82
CA ALA A 108 15.14 0.11 -12.48
C ALA A 108 16.32 -0.58 -13.18
N GLN A 109 16.85 -1.66 -12.59
CA GLN A 109 17.97 -2.42 -13.16
C GLN A 109 17.57 -3.28 -14.38
N GLU A 110 16.27 -3.53 -14.57
CA GLU A 110 15.71 -4.33 -15.67
C GLU A 110 15.17 -3.44 -16.80
N SER A 111 15.18 -2.12 -16.62
CA SER A 111 14.69 -1.15 -17.60
C SER A 111 15.77 -0.80 -18.62
N HIS A 112 15.40 -0.77 -19.90
CA HIS A 112 16.31 -0.40 -20.99
C HIS A 112 16.70 1.08 -20.95
N ARG A 113 15.77 1.98 -20.58
CA ARG A 113 16.04 3.42 -20.38
C ARG A 113 15.45 3.90 -19.04
N PRO A 114 16.08 3.55 -17.90
CA PRO A 114 15.53 3.82 -16.58
C PRO A 114 15.19 5.30 -16.34
N GLN A 115 15.99 6.21 -16.91
CA GLN A 115 15.85 7.66 -16.75
C GLN A 115 14.53 8.22 -17.31
N ARG A 116 13.95 7.55 -18.31
CA ARG A 116 12.72 7.98 -18.98
C ARG A 116 11.56 7.04 -18.67
N ASP A 117 11.82 5.74 -18.66
CA ASP A 117 10.77 4.74 -18.55
C ASP A 117 10.24 4.65 -17.10
N LEU A 118 11.09 4.87 -16.07
CA LEU A 118 10.63 4.87 -14.67
C LEU A 118 9.69 6.04 -14.37
N PRO A 119 10.02 7.32 -14.67
CA PRO A 119 9.09 8.42 -14.41
C PRO A 119 7.76 8.27 -15.15
N ILE A 120 7.80 7.84 -16.42
CA ILE A 120 6.58 7.61 -17.20
C ILE A 120 5.75 6.49 -16.58
N GLY A 121 6.37 5.36 -16.23
CA GLY A 121 5.70 4.23 -15.61
C GLY A 121 5.02 4.61 -14.28
N MET A 122 5.72 5.35 -13.42
CA MET A 122 5.19 5.81 -12.13
C MET A 122 4.00 6.78 -12.30
N ILE A 123 4.15 7.82 -13.14
CA ILE A 123 3.09 8.83 -13.33
C ILE A 123 1.89 8.24 -14.05
N LEU A 124 2.10 7.47 -15.13
CA LEU A 124 1.01 6.90 -15.92
C LEU A 124 0.22 5.87 -15.12
N SER A 125 0.89 4.99 -14.38
CA SER A 125 0.21 4.01 -13.52
C SER A 125 -0.61 4.72 -12.44
N LEU A 126 -0.07 5.76 -11.80
CA LEU A 126 -0.78 6.54 -10.80
C LEU A 126 -2.04 7.20 -11.39
N VAL A 127 -1.91 7.90 -12.53
CA VAL A 127 -3.06 8.57 -13.18
C VAL A 127 -4.14 7.58 -13.58
N ILE A 128 -3.77 6.44 -14.18
CA ILE A 128 -4.73 5.40 -14.56
C ILE A 128 -5.45 4.86 -13.31
N CYS A 129 -4.71 4.53 -12.25
CA CYS A 129 -5.30 4.07 -11.00
C CYS A 129 -6.23 5.11 -10.38
N THR A 130 -5.86 6.39 -10.36
CA THR A 130 -6.72 7.48 -9.84
C THR A 130 -8.05 7.54 -10.58
N VAL A 131 -8.03 7.53 -11.91
CA VAL A 131 -9.27 7.58 -12.72
C VAL A 131 -10.14 6.35 -12.44
N LEU A 132 -9.54 5.16 -12.40
CA LEU A 132 -10.26 3.92 -12.11
C LEU A 132 -10.84 3.91 -10.69
N TYR A 133 -10.13 4.41 -9.68
CA TYR A 133 -10.60 4.48 -8.30
C TYR A 133 -11.76 5.46 -8.13
N ILE A 134 -11.68 6.64 -8.76
CA ILE A 134 -12.78 7.61 -8.75
C ILE A 134 -14.02 7.02 -9.42
N ALA A 135 -13.85 6.41 -10.60
CA ALA A 135 -14.95 5.78 -11.32
C ALA A 135 -15.58 4.62 -10.54
N MET A 136 -14.75 3.77 -9.92
CA MET A 136 -15.20 2.67 -9.08
C MET A 136 -15.98 3.16 -7.86
N ALA A 137 -15.47 4.18 -7.16
CA ALA A 137 -16.15 4.76 -5.99
C ALA A 137 -17.51 5.37 -6.38
N ALA A 138 -17.58 6.07 -7.51
CA ALA A 138 -18.83 6.63 -8.04
C ALA A 138 -19.85 5.53 -8.36
N VAL A 139 -19.42 4.44 -9.02
CA VAL A 139 -20.30 3.31 -9.33
C VAL A 139 -20.77 2.60 -8.05
N MET A 140 -19.87 2.29 -7.12
CA MET A 140 -20.22 1.59 -5.88
C MET A 140 -21.23 2.37 -5.03
N THR A 141 -20.99 3.66 -4.83
CA THR A 141 -21.90 4.55 -4.08
C THR A 141 -23.17 4.87 -4.85
N GLY A 142 -23.17 4.71 -6.17
CA GLY A 142 -24.36 4.84 -7.01
C GLY A 142 -25.25 3.59 -7.01
N LEU A 143 -24.66 2.40 -6.86
CA LEU A 143 -25.40 1.14 -6.80
C LEU A 143 -26.15 0.98 -5.47
N VAL A 144 -25.52 1.34 -4.35
CA VAL A 144 -26.12 1.17 -3.02
C VAL A 144 -25.80 2.34 -2.10
N PRO A 145 -26.68 2.64 -1.14
CA PRO A 145 -26.40 3.63 -0.10
C PRO A 145 -25.08 3.36 0.61
N TYR A 146 -24.30 4.42 0.87
CA TYR A 146 -22.97 4.31 1.49
C TYR A 146 -22.97 3.60 2.85
N THR A 147 -24.10 3.60 3.55
CA THR A 147 -24.30 2.93 4.85
C THR A 147 -24.20 1.41 4.75
N LEU A 148 -24.48 0.84 3.58
CA LEU A 148 -24.43 -0.60 3.31
C LEU A 148 -23.07 -1.07 2.77
N LEU A 149 -22.22 -0.15 2.30
CA LEU A 149 -20.87 -0.47 1.79
C LEU A 149 -19.86 -0.78 2.90
N GLY A 150 -20.29 -0.72 4.15
CA GLY A 150 -19.45 -0.95 5.31
C GLY A 150 -19.17 -2.43 5.62
N THR A 151 -18.88 -3.25 4.61
CA THR A 151 -18.66 -4.70 4.71
C THR A 151 -17.21 -5.07 4.35
N ASP A 152 -16.80 -6.32 4.62
CA ASP A 152 -15.48 -6.84 4.28
C ASP A 152 -15.23 -6.92 2.75
N GLU A 153 -16.32 -7.03 1.97
CA GLU A 153 -16.31 -7.13 0.51
C GLU A 153 -17.28 -6.12 -0.13
N PRO A 154 -16.94 -4.82 -0.13
CA PRO A 154 -17.88 -3.77 -0.49
C PRO A 154 -18.27 -3.80 -1.97
N VAL A 155 -17.35 -4.21 -2.86
CA VAL A 155 -17.64 -4.36 -4.30
C VAL A 155 -18.67 -5.46 -4.53
N VAL A 156 -18.47 -6.62 -3.90
CA VAL A 156 -19.37 -7.77 -3.98
C VAL A 156 -20.74 -7.40 -3.40
N THR A 157 -20.75 -6.67 -2.29
CA THR A 157 -21.98 -6.16 -1.65
C THR A 157 -22.78 -5.25 -2.58
N ALA A 158 -22.12 -4.28 -3.24
CA ALA A 158 -22.77 -3.37 -4.18
C ALA A 158 -23.37 -4.10 -5.40
N VAL A 159 -22.63 -5.08 -5.93
CA VAL A 159 -23.07 -5.90 -7.07
C VAL A 159 -24.21 -6.85 -6.66
N ALA A 160 -24.14 -7.45 -5.48
CA ALA A 160 -25.14 -8.40 -4.97
C ALA A 160 -26.50 -7.76 -4.67
N ALA A 161 -26.55 -6.44 -4.46
CA ALA A 161 -27.80 -5.72 -4.29
C ALA A 161 -28.68 -5.70 -5.56
N HIS A 162 -28.12 -6.05 -6.72
CA HIS A 162 -28.82 -6.11 -8.00
C HIS A 162 -28.87 -7.54 -8.53
N PRO A 163 -30.05 -8.18 -8.57
CA PRO A 163 -30.20 -9.56 -9.05
C PRO A 163 -29.64 -9.79 -10.47
N GLN A 164 -29.71 -8.77 -11.33
CA GLN A 164 -29.21 -8.81 -12.72
C GLN A 164 -27.69 -8.93 -12.80
N LEU A 165 -26.98 -8.62 -11.71
CA LEU A 165 -25.52 -8.65 -11.63
C LEU A 165 -24.97 -9.89 -10.90
N ALA A 166 -25.81 -10.88 -10.60
CA ALA A 166 -25.39 -12.08 -9.88
C ALA A 166 -24.22 -12.84 -10.54
N TRP A 167 -24.13 -12.83 -11.87
CA TRP A 167 -23.00 -13.41 -12.60
C TRP A 167 -21.69 -12.62 -12.37
N LEU A 168 -21.79 -11.29 -12.29
CA LEU A 168 -20.65 -10.40 -12.07
C LEU A 168 -20.08 -10.59 -10.67
N ARG A 169 -20.93 -10.90 -9.68
CA ARG A 169 -20.52 -11.21 -8.31
C ARG A 169 -19.44 -12.30 -8.27
N VAL A 170 -19.70 -13.45 -8.89
CA VAL A 170 -18.77 -14.59 -8.90
C VAL A 170 -17.45 -14.23 -9.61
N VAL A 171 -17.55 -13.49 -10.72
CA VAL A 171 -16.37 -13.03 -11.47
C VAL A 171 -15.52 -12.07 -10.62
N VAL A 172 -16.16 -11.18 -9.86
CA VAL A 172 -15.49 -10.24 -8.95
C VAL A 172 -14.86 -10.96 -7.76
N GLU A 173 -15.56 -11.88 -7.10
CA GLU A 173 -15.03 -12.65 -5.97
C GLU A 173 -13.75 -13.41 -6.38
N VAL A 174 -13.82 -14.20 -7.47
CA VAL A 174 -12.67 -14.97 -7.97
C VAL A 174 -11.55 -14.04 -8.46
N GLY A 175 -11.91 -13.00 -9.21
CA GLY A 175 -10.94 -12.04 -9.75
C GLY A 175 -10.23 -11.24 -8.66
N ALA A 176 -10.93 -10.85 -7.59
CA ALA A 176 -10.38 -10.17 -6.43
C ALA A 176 -9.41 -11.08 -5.67
N LEU A 177 -9.75 -12.36 -5.44
CA LEU A 177 -8.85 -13.32 -4.79
C LEU A 177 -7.53 -13.48 -5.56
N ILE A 178 -7.59 -13.62 -6.89
CA ILE A 178 -6.40 -13.71 -7.75
C ILE A 178 -5.62 -12.39 -7.73
N GLY A 179 -6.32 -11.26 -7.87
CA GLY A 179 -5.72 -9.93 -7.92
C GLY A 179 -5.01 -9.54 -6.62
N LEU A 180 -5.65 -9.74 -5.48
CA LEU A 180 -5.09 -9.45 -4.15
C LEU A 180 -3.89 -10.37 -3.85
N SER A 181 -3.99 -11.67 -4.19
CA SER A 181 -2.86 -12.60 -4.04
C SER A 181 -1.62 -12.16 -4.84
N SER A 182 -1.83 -11.59 -6.04
CA SER A 182 -0.76 -11.03 -6.85
C SER A 182 -0.06 -9.85 -6.15
N VAL A 183 -0.82 -8.94 -5.53
CA VAL A 183 -0.26 -7.79 -4.79
C VAL A 183 0.54 -8.27 -3.58
N VAL A 184 -0.01 -9.20 -2.79
CA VAL A 184 0.70 -9.79 -1.64
C VAL A 184 2.03 -10.41 -2.09
N LEU A 185 2.02 -11.15 -3.20
CA LEU A 185 3.23 -11.75 -3.76
C LEU A 185 4.28 -10.69 -4.18
N VAL A 186 3.87 -9.56 -4.76
CA VAL A 186 4.79 -8.46 -5.10
C VAL A 186 5.42 -7.86 -3.84
N MET A 187 4.62 -7.63 -2.80
CA MET A 187 5.10 -7.03 -1.55
C MET A 187 6.07 -7.95 -0.80
N ILE A 188 5.79 -9.27 -0.74
CA ILE A 188 6.70 -10.26 -0.13
C ILE A 188 8.04 -10.34 -0.87
N ILE A 189 8.08 -10.10 -2.18
CA ILE A 189 9.34 -10.09 -2.95
C ILE A 189 10.16 -8.83 -2.70
N GLY A 190 9.50 -7.68 -2.52
CA GLY A 190 10.18 -6.39 -2.31
C GLY A 190 10.88 -6.30 -0.96
N GLN A 191 10.21 -6.74 0.12
CA GLN A 191 10.68 -6.52 1.48
C GLN A 191 12.06 -7.14 1.79
N PRO A 192 12.38 -8.39 1.42
CA PRO A 192 13.70 -8.96 1.65
C PRO A 192 14.84 -8.19 0.96
N ARG A 193 14.58 -7.55 -0.19
CA ARG A 193 15.59 -6.75 -0.88
C ARG A 193 15.96 -5.50 -0.08
N ILE A 194 14.96 -4.84 0.51
CA ILE A 194 15.18 -3.66 1.36
C ILE A 194 16.02 -4.04 2.58
N PHE A 195 15.64 -5.10 3.31
CA PHE A 195 16.42 -5.56 4.46
C PHE A 195 17.84 -6.02 4.09
N MET A 196 18.02 -6.61 2.91
CA MET A 196 19.35 -6.97 2.43
C MET A 196 20.23 -5.73 2.18
N ILE A 197 19.67 -4.64 1.64
CA ILE A 197 20.39 -3.37 1.43
C ILE A 197 20.77 -2.76 2.79
N ILE A 198 19.81 -2.64 3.72
CA ILE A 198 20.05 -2.11 5.07
C ILE A 198 21.12 -2.93 5.82
N ALA A 199 21.10 -4.25 5.66
CA ALA A 199 22.11 -5.14 6.26
C ALA A 199 23.49 -5.03 5.57
N ARG A 200 23.54 -4.77 4.27
CA ARG A 200 24.80 -4.49 3.54
C ARG A 200 25.45 -3.19 4.01
N ASP A 201 24.65 -2.19 4.38
CA ASP A 201 25.11 -0.92 4.96
C ASP A 201 25.56 -1.08 6.43
N GLY A 202 25.38 -2.27 7.01
CA GLY A 202 25.79 -2.61 8.38
C GLY A 202 24.78 -2.22 9.47
N LEU A 203 23.60 -1.73 9.09
CA LEU A 203 22.55 -1.29 10.02
C LEU A 203 21.74 -2.44 10.60
N LEU A 204 21.77 -3.62 9.97
CA LEU A 204 21.16 -4.87 10.44
C LEU A 204 22.17 -6.02 10.46
N PRO A 205 21.92 -7.10 11.23
CA PRO A 205 22.79 -8.28 11.26
C PRO A 205 23.05 -8.91 9.88
N SER A 206 24.25 -9.45 9.68
CA SER A 206 24.66 -10.08 8.41
C SER A 206 23.85 -11.34 8.02
N ILE A 207 22.98 -11.83 8.91
CA ILE A 207 22.06 -12.92 8.60
C ILE A 207 21.09 -12.56 7.47
N PHE A 208 20.72 -11.27 7.36
CA PHE A 208 19.82 -10.74 6.34
C PHE A 208 20.48 -10.64 4.94
N THR A 209 21.81 -10.80 4.85
CA THR A 209 22.55 -10.83 3.58
C THR A 209 22.76 -12.24 3.02
N ARG A 210 22.36 -13.30 3.74
CA ARG A 210 22.56 -14.69 3.30
C ARG A 210 21.65 -15.06 2.13
N ILE A 211 22.26 -15.55 1.05
CA ILE A 211 21.59 -15.98 -0.18
C ILE A 211 21.59 -17.51 -0.24
N HIS A 212 20.51 -18.12 -0.72
CA HIS A 212 20.40 -19.56 -0.88
C HIS A 212 21.32 -20.06 -2.01
N PRO A 213 22.15 -21.10 -1.80
CA PRO A 213 23.12 -21.56 -2.81
C PRO A 213 22.47 -22.00 -4.13
N LYS A 214 21.37 -22.77 -4.06
CA LYS A 214 20.63 -23.29 -5.22
C LYS A 214 19.69 -22.26 -5.88
N TYR A 215 18.79 -21.64 -5.10
CA TYR A 215 17.74 -20.76 -5.62
C TYR A 215 18.18 -19.30 -5.80
N ARG A 216 19.35 -18.90 -5.28
CA ARG A 216 19.86 -17.52 -5.29
C ARG A 216 18.88 -16.49 -4.71
N THR A 217 18.00 -16.91 -3.81
CA THR A 217 17.03 -16.07 -3.10
C THR A 217 17.52 -15.72 -1.68
N PRO A 218 17.14 -14.57 -1.09
CA PRO A 218 17.46 -14.21 0.28
C PRO A 218 16.60 -15.01 1.29
N HIS A 219 16.73 -16.33 1.26
CA HIS A 219 15.86 -17.30 1.90
C HIS A 219 15.58 -17.06 3.39
N VAL A 220 16.62 -16.75 4.20
CA VAL A 220 16.45 -16.49 5.63
C VAL A 220 15.57 -15.25 5.85
N ASN A 221 15.84 -14.21 5.06
CA ASN A 221 15.09 -12.96 5.14
C ASN A 221 13.63 -13.18 4.72
N THR A 222 13.39 -13.88 3.62
CA THR A 222 12.04 -14.23 3.15
C THR A 222 11.24 -14.99 4.20
N VAL A 223 11.85 -15.94 4.92
CA VAL A 223 11.16 -16.69 5.99
C VAL A 223 10.86 -15.78 7.18
N ILE A 224 11.83 -15.00 7.66
CA ILE A 224 11.63 -14.09 8.80
C ILE A 224 10.52 -13.08 8.50
N THR A 225 10.57 -12.45 7.31
CA THR A 225 9.56 -11.48 6.90
C THR A 225 8.21 -12.13 6.68
N GLY A 226 8.16 -13.28 6.00
CA GLY A 226 6.90 -13.97 5.70
C GLY A 226 6.18 -14.46 6.96
N VAL A 227 6.93 -15.01 7.94
CA VAL A 227 6.37 -15.38 9.24
C VAL A 227 5.90 -14.14 10.00
N GLY A 228 6.67 -13.04 9.97
CA GLY A 228 6.27 -11.77 10.57
C GLY A 228 4.97 -11.22 9.97
N ILE A 229 4.86 -11.18 8.64
CA ILE A 229 3.63 -10.74 7.94
C ILE A 229 2.46 -11.67 8.28
N ALA A 230 2.66 -12.99 8.32
CA ALA A 230 1.61 -13.94 8.64
C ALA A 230 1.08 -13.75 10.06
N LEU A 231 1.98 -13.49 11.03
CA LEU A 231 1.59 -13.17 12.41
C LEU A 231 0.81 -11.86 12.48
N LEU A 232 1.30 -10.81 11.81
CA LEU A 232 0.61 -9.51 11.79
C LEU A 232 -0.78 -9.63 11.14
N ALA A 233 -0.88 -10.33 10.01
CA ALA A 233 -2.15 -10.57 9.32
C ALA A 233 -3.13 -11.43 10.13
N ALA A 234 -2.61 -12.34 10.97
CA ALA A 234 -3.42 -13.19 11.84
C ALA A 234 -4.01 -12.44 13.04
N VAL A 235 -3.25 -11.50 13.61
CA VAL A 235 -3.55 -10.85 14.90
C VAL A 235 -4.23 -9.49 14.74
N PHE A 236 -3.83 -8.69 13.74
CA PHE A 236 -4.27 -7.31 13.60
C PHE A 236 -5.38 -7.17 12.55
N PRO A 237 -6.38 -6.31 12.80
CA PRO A 237 -7.41 -6.00 11.81
C PRO A 237 -6.82 -5.21 10.63
N LEU A 238 -7.42 -5.39 9.45
CA LEU A 238 -6.97 -4.76 8.21
C LEU A 238 -6.96 -3.23 8.29
N ASP A 239 -7.94 -2.63 8.97
CA ASP A 239 -8.03 -1.18 9.10
C ASP A 239 -6.80 -0.60 9.81
N VAL A 240 -6.39 -1.21 10.93
CA VAL A 240 -5.20 -0.77 11.69
C VAL A 240 -3.94 -0.96 10.85
N LEU A 241 -3.80 -2.11 10.17
CA LEU A 241 -2.64 -2.36 9.30
C LEU A 241 -2.58 -1.36 8.13
N GLY A 242 -3.72 -1.04 7.52
CA GLY A 242 -3.83 -0.08 6.43
C GLY A 242 -3.52 1.35 6.86
N GLU A 243 -4.04 1.78 8.02
CA GLU A 243 -3.75 3.10 8.61
C GLU A 243 -2.26 3.23 8.95
N LEU A 244 -1.65 2.23 9.60
CA LEU A 244 -0.22 2.26 9.94
C LEU A 244 0.67 2.26 8.69
N THR A 245 0.32 1.47 7.68
CA THR A 245 1.04 1.44 6.40
C THR A 245 0.94 2.79 5.69
N SER A 246 -0.24 3.40 5.68
CA SER A 246 -0.46 4.73 5.11
C SER A 246 0.36 5.79 5.84
N MET A 247 0.36 5.80 7.17
CA MET A 247 1.16 6.74 7.96
C MET A 247 2.66 6.63 7.66
N GLY A 248 3.21 5.43 7.67
CA GLY A 248 4.63 5.21 7.38
C GLY A 248 5.00 5.71 5.98
N THR A 249 4.17 5.41 4.99
CA THR A 249 4.39 5.83 3.60
C THR A 249 4.22 7.35 3.43
N LEU A 250 3.25 7.99 4.10
CA LEU A 250 3.09 9.45 4.07
C LEU A 250 4.30 10.17 4.68
N ILE A 251 4.85 9.67 5.78
CA ILE A 251 6.09 10.20 6.38
C ILE A 251 7.25 10.04 5.40
N ALA A 252 7.39 8.87 4.77
CA ALA A 252 8.43 8.63 3.76
C ALA A 252 8.28 9.57 2.54
N PHE A 253 7.05 9.78 2.06
CA PHE A 253 6.79 10.68 0.92
C PHE A 253 7.06 12.14 1.27
N ALA A 254 6.66 12.60 2.46
CA ALA A 254 7.01 13.93 2.94
C ALA A 254 8.53 14.11 3.01
N ALA A 255 9.26 13.10 3.52
CA ALA A 255 10.72 13.12 3.56
C ALA A 255 11.36 13.14 2.17
N VAL A 256 10.83 12.37 1.20
CA VAL A 256 11.31 12.39 -0.20
C VAL A 256 11.06 13.75 -0.85
N CYS A 257 9.86 14.33 -0.69
CA CYS A 257 9.54 15.65 -1.22
C CYS A 257 10.44 16.74 -0.63
N ALA A 258 10.65 16.73 0.69
CA ALA A 258 11.59 17.64 1.35
C ALA A 258 13.04 17.40 0.88
N GLY A 259 13.44 16.14 0.74
CA GLY A 259 14.76 15.74 0.26
C GLY A 259 15.07 16.26 -1.13
N VAL A 260 14.10 16.28 -2.06
CA VAL A 260 14.27 16.88 -3.38
C VAL A 260 14.53 18.39 -3.30
N LEU A 261 13.84 19.10 -2.40
CA LEU A 261 14.06 20.54 -2.20
C LEU A 261 15.44 20.84 -1.61
N ILE A 262 15.87 20.02 -0.65
CA ILE A 262 17.19 20.12 -0.01
C ILE A 262 18.29 19.81 -1.03
N LEU A 263 18.17 18.70 -1.77
CA LEU A 263 19.14 18.29 -2.79
C LEU A 263 19.29 19.33 -3.91
N ARG A 264 18.22 20.05 -4.24
CA ARG A 264 18.27 21.17 -5.19
C ARG A 264 19.14 22.33 -4.72
N ARG A 265 19.27 22.53 -3.40
CA ARG A 265 20.10 23.59 -2.80
C ARG A 265 21.51 23.11 -2.45
N THR A 266 21.67 21.89 -1.95
CA THR A 266 22.96 21.38 -1.46
C THR A 266 23.86 20.82 -2.56
N HIS A 267 23.28 20.16 -3.57
CA HIS A 267 24.02 19.56 -4.69
C HIS A 267 23.37 19.94 -6.04
N PRO A 268 23.46 21.22 -6.44
CA PRO A 268 22.90 21.72 -7.71
C PRO A 268 23.56 21.10 -8.95
N GLU A 269 24.82 20.69 -8.86
CA GLU A 269 25.68 20.21 -9.94
C GLU A 269 25.37 18.79 -10.43
N LEU A 270 24.64 17.99 -9.63
CA LEU A 270 24.37 16.60 -9.97
C LEU A 270 23.59 16.48 -11.30
N PRO A 271 23.97 15.53 -12.18
CA PRO A 271 23.23 15.28 -13.41
C PRO A 271 21.83 14.76 -13.05
N ARG A 272 20.80 15.41 -13.60
CA ARG A 272 19.38 15.10 -13.35
C ARG A 272 18.72 14.68 -14.67
N PRO A 273 18.65 13.37 -14.96
CA PRO A 273 18.09 12.88 -16.21
C PRO A 273 16.59 13.21 -16.37
N PHE A 274 15.87 13.26 -15.24
CA PHE A 274 14.52 13.79 -15.16
C PHE A 274 14.53 15.05 -14.29
N ARG A 275 14.01 16.16 -14.84
CA ARG A 275 13.84 17.41 -14.10
C ARG A 275 12.35 17.70 -13.98
N MET A 276 11.83 17.60 -12.76
CA MET A 276 10.45 17.95 -12.49
C MET A 276 10.23 19.46 -12.69
N PRO A 277 9.21 19.87 -13.46
CA PRO A 277 8.82 21.27 -13.62
C PRO A 277 8.33 21.83 -12.28
N VAL A 278 8.60 23.12 -12.02
CA VAL A 278 8.10 23.85 -10.83
C VAL A 278 8.28 23.11 -9.50
N ALA A 279 9.44 22.47 -9.28
CA ALA A 279 9.59 21.54 -8.17
C ALA A 279 9.45 22.15 -6.78
N TRP A 280 9.73 23.46 -6.62
CA TRP A 280 9.48 24.16 -5.37
C TRP A 280 8.00 24.08 -4.98
N LEU A 281 7.09 24.26 -5.95
CA LEU A 281 5.65 24.23 -5.73
C LEU A 281 5.17 22.80 -5.50
N ILE A 282 5.55 21.88 -6.38
CA ILE A 282 5.08 20.48 -6.33
C ILE A 282 5.57 19.76 -5.08
N CYS A 283 6.85 19.89 -4.71
CA CYS A 283 7.36 19.24 -3.51
C CYS A 283 6.80 19.88 -2.24
N SER A 284 6.62 21.21 -2.19
CA SER A 284 6.01 21.85 -1.02
C SER A 284 4.55 21.45 -0.86
N ALA A 285 3.78 21.42 -1.97
CA ALA A 285 2.42 20.90 -1.96
C ALA A 285 2.37 19.42 -1.54
N GLY A 286 3.32 18.60 -2.00
CA GLY A 286 3.46 17.20 -1.58
C GLY A 286 3.68 17.06 -0.06
N VAL A 287 4.59 17.85 0.51
CA VAL A 287 4.82 17.88 1.97
C VAL A 287 3.56 18.32 2.70
N LEU A 288 2.93 19.42 2.29
CA LEU A 288 1.71 19.94 2.93
C LEU A 288 0.55 18.95 2.86
N SER A 289 0.33 18.30 1.72
CA SER A 289 -0.70 17.28 1.55
C SER A 289 -0.44 16.05 2.42
N CYS A 290 0.82 15.59 2.51
CA CYS A 290 1.16 14.47 3.39
C CYS A 290 0.93 14.83 4.87
N LEU A 291 1.34 16.03 5.29
CA LEU A 291 1.11 16.52 6.65
C LEU A 291 -0.38 16.69 6.97
N ALA A 292 -1.19 17.16 6.00
CA ALA A 292 -2.63 17.29 6.14
C ALA A 292 -3.34 15.93 6.27
N LEU A 293 -2.89 14.89 5.57
CA LEU A 293 -3.43 13.54 5.75
C LEU A 293 -2.95 12.90 7.06
N LEU A 294 -1.71 13.17 7.48
CA LEU A 294 -1.17 12.71 8.76
C LEU A 294 -1.89 13.34 9.97
N SER A 295 -2.36 14.59 9.85
CA SER A 295 -3.10 15.23 10.94
C SER A 295 -4.51 14.65 11.16
N ALA A 296 -5.06 13.94 10.17
CA ALA A 296 -6.34 13.25 10.28
C ALA A 296 -6.23 11.87 10.95
N MET A 297 -5.02 11.40 11.26
CA MET A 297 -4.79 10.12 11.91
C MET A 297 -5.06 10.19 13.41
N THR A 298 -5.55 9.08 13.96
CA THR A 298 -5.90 9.01 15.39
C THR A 298 -4.65 9.04 16.29
N LEU A 299 -4.83 9.50 17.53
CA LEU A 299 -3.76 9.45 18.54
C LEU A 299 -3.24 8.02 18.77
N HIS A 300 -4.12 7.03 18.68
CA HIS A 300 -3.74 5.62 18.79
C HIS A 300 -2.71 5.21 17.72
N ASN A 301 -2.93 5.63 16.47
CA ASN A 301 -2.02 5.31 15.37
C ASN A 301 -0.66 6.00 15.54
N TRP A 302 -0.66 7.24 16.05
CA TRP A 302 0.57 7.94 16.43
C TRP A 302 1.32 7.25 17.56
N MET A 303 0.63 6.71 18.57
CA MET A 303 1.26 5.93 19.62
C MET A 303 1.94 4.67 19.06
N LEU A 304 1.25 3.91 18.22
CA LEU A 304 1.81 2.71 17.58
C LEU A 304 3.02 3.06 16.70
N MET A 305 2.94 4.13 15.91
CA MET A 305 4.06 4.62 15.10
C MET A 305 5.25 5.07 15.96
N GLY A 306 4.97 5.74 17.09
CA GLY A 306 5.98 6.16 18.06
C GLY A 306 6.69 4.97 18.70
N VAL A 307 5.94 3.93 19.10
CA VAL A 307 6.50 2.67 19.63
C VAL A 307 7.37 1.99 18.57
N TRP A 308 6.90 1.90 17.33
CA TRP A 308 7.66 1.29 16.24
C TRP A 308 8.97 2.05 15.95
N THR A 309 8.90 3.39 15.96
CA THR A 309 10.08 4.24 15.78
C THR A 309 11.06 4.09 16.94
N LEU A 310 10.57 3.99 18.18
CA LEU A 310 11.40 3.72 19.35
C LEU A 310 12.11 2.36 19.23
N VAL A 311 11.42 1.30 18.79
CA VAL A 311 12.04 0.00 18.51
C VAL A 311 13.14 0.14 17.45
N GLY A 312 12.88 0.88 16.37
CA GLY A 312 13.89 1.19 15.34
C GLY A 312 15.11 1.94 15.90
N LEU A 313 14.90 2.92 16.78
CA LEU A 313 15.97 3.66 17.44
C LEU A 313 16.78 2.77 18.40
N VAL A 314 16.12 1.88 19.15
CA VAL A 314 16.81 0.91 20.01
C VAL A 314 17.71 -0.02 19.19
N VAL A 315 17.21 -0.52 18.04
CA VAL A 315 18.02 -1.33 17.12
C VAL A 315 19.18 -0.52 16.54
N TYR A 316 18.93 0.74 16.16
CA TYR A 316 19.97 1.63 15.64
C TYR A 316 21.06 1.91 16.67
N PHE A 317 20.72 2.38 17.87
CA PHE A 317 21.73 2.69 18.90
C PHE A 317 22.36 1.44 19.52
N GLY A 318 21.63 0.34 19.62
CA GLY A 318 22.13 -0.93 20.15
C GLY A 318 23.06 -1.67 19.19
N TYR A 319 22.76 -1.66 17.89
CA TYR A 319 23.52 -2.41 16.89
C TYR A 319 24.02 -1.54 15.74
N GLY A 320 23.11 -0.84 15.03
CA GLY A 320 23.41 -0.16 13.77
C GLY A 320 24.50 0.93 13.87
N TYR A 321 24.51 1.70 14.94
CA TYR A 321 25.47 2.79 15.18
C TYR A 321 26.92 2.30 15.29
N ARG A 322 27.11 1.09 15.84
CA ARG A 322 28.45 0.48 16.01
C ARG A 322 28.93 -0.28 14.78
N HIS A 323 28.02 -0.71 13.91
CA HIS A 323 28.32 -1.59 12.77
C HIS A 323 28.12 -0.90 11.40
N SER A 324 27.72 0.37 11.38
CA SER A 324 27.49 1.13 10.14
C SER A 324 28.78 1.30 9.35
N ARG A 325 28.82 0.72 8.16
CA ARG A 325 29.99 0.78 7.25
C ARG A 325 30.17 2.15 6.62
N LEU A 326 29.06 2.87 6.41
CA LEU A 326 29.04 4.27 5.97
C LEU A 326 29.80 5.20 6.93
N ARG A 327 29.72 4.95 8.24
CA ARG A 327 30.50 5.72 9.24
C ARG A 327 31.98 5.39 9.17
N ASP A 328 32.31 4.13 8.94
CA ASP A 328 33.69 3.64 8.87
C ASP A 328 34.33 3.86 7.48
N GLY A 329 33.63 4.52 6.55
CA GLY A 329 34.11 4.82 5.20
C GLY A 329 34.28 3.61 4.29
N ARG A 330 33.52 2.53 4.52
CA ARG A 330 33.60 1.25 3.80
C ARG A 330 32.34 0.93 3.01
#